data_AF-B8MT48-F1
#
_entry.id   AF-B8MT48-F1
#
_cell.length_a   1.000
_cell.length_b   1.000
_cell.length_c   1.000
_cell.angle_alpha   90.00
_cell.angle_beta   90.00
_cell.angle_gamma   90.00
#
_symmetry.space_group_name_H-M   'P 1'
#
loop_
_entity.id
_entity.type
_entity.pdbx_description
1 polymer ?
#
loop_
_entity_poly.entity_id
_entity_poly.type
_entity_poly.pdbx_seq_one_letter_code
_entity_poly.pdbx_strand_id
1 'polypeptide(L)'
;MRFAALAVTALATCAFALPSPFATVPTPSIHDRDLISSVLNLLNPSNLLVDLSAEGAAAFVGASLGLKADLIDVDAKAKLGLWLDGTDIDLDVSVKTALKGWCTGASAELDVDVVAEIALFAPCAAGIAAKGGLVVDVNGIASVGAAVGVILEADLQAELLAFLKANLDLDSEVAVGLHICANGGLVVALTADVKAALTAWLSSSECGLSAGLKAAIGLWLEAQVGVGAVALGTVSTAASISGSIGLTIDAAVDVEGILSATYITALKAWISAQVNLDADIKAALGICAGAKAAITLDIVAVEKLTAWLLSAECSLTAELKAAVLLWLHVRVTVAETISVLSAADIATLTTWIGGEIAADLSAVVKGVIGVAIAGEAVVNVSVDAIAELIGVLTGCVSGIDISLDIQIILGKWISGETCGCHSNEKRGLVMAARCRATLVVISV
;
A
#
# COMPACT_ATOMS: atom_id res chain seq x y z
N MET A 1 17.94 0.27 28.92
CA MET A 1 16.92 -0.59 29.57
C MET A 1 15.55 0.07 29.43
N ARG A 2 14.86 -0.15 28.30
CA ARG A 2 13.43 0.11 28.09
C ARG A 2 12.94 -0.81 26.96
N PHE A 3 12.85 -2.09 27.29
CA PHE A 3 11.92 -3.04 26.69
C PHE A 3 10.93 -3.39 27.81
N ALA A 4 9.69 -3.73 27.46
CA ALA A 4 8.52 -3.98 28.32
C ALA A 4 7.60 -2.77 28.58
N ALA A 5 6.89 -2.36 27.53
CA ALA A 5 5.47 -1.96 27.60
C ALA A 5 4.76 -2.28 26.26
N LEU A 6 5.22 -3.35 25.59
CA LEU A 6 4.53 -4.04 24.51
C LEU A 6 3.74 -5.18 25.16
N ALA A 7 2.47 -5.32 24.74
CA ALA A 7 1.42 -6.21 25.25
C ALA A 7 0.67 -5.70 26.49
N VAL A 8 -0.57 -5.21 26.29
CA VAL A 8 -1.80 -5.78 26.92
C VAL A 8 -3.12 -5.03 26.58
N THR A 9 -3.17 -3.84 25.98
CA THR A 9 -4.49 -3.15 25.75
C THR A 9 -5.06 -3.16 24.33
N ALA A 10 -4.45 -3.85 23.36
CA ALA A 10 -5.04 -4.07 22.02
C ALA A 10 -5.88 -5.36 21.91
N LEU A 11 -6.31 -5.93 23.04
CA LEU A 11 -6.89 -7.29 23.13
C LEU A 11 -8.42 -7.32 23.30
N ALA A 12 -9.15 -6.33 22.79
CA ALA A 12 -10.62 -6.30 22.94
C ALA A 12 -11.45 -6.20 21.64
N THR A 13 -10.87 -6.03 20.44
CA THR A 13 -11.68 -6.09 19.20
C THR A 13 -11.02 -6.75 17.98
N CYS A 14 -9.78 -7.24 18.06
CA CYS A 14 -9.18 -8.03 16.99
C CYS A 14 -9.00 -9.49 17.42
N ALA A 15 -10.08 -10.27 17.36
CA ALA A 15 -10.02 -11.72 17.42
C ALA A 15 -9.94 -12.29 16.00
N PHE A 16 -8.80 -12.08 15.33
CA PHE A 16 -8.33 -12.96 14.26
C PHE A 16 -6.87 -13.30 14.56
N ALA A 17 -6.59 -14.60 14.52
CA ALA A 17 -5.42 -15.22 15.13
C ALA A 17 -4.09 -14.74 14.55
N LEU A 18 -3.28 -14.07 15.38
CA LEU A 18 -1.84 -13.93 15.19
C LEU A 18 -1.11 -15.11 15.87
N PRO A 19 -0.04 -15.66 15.25
CA PRO A 19 0.77 -16.73 15.84
C PRO A 19 1.62 -16.23 17.04
N SER A 20 1.89 -17.16 17.96
CA SER A 20 2.56 -16.94 19.26
C SER A 20 4.10 -16.75 19.17
N PRO A 21 4.80 -16.32 20.25
CA PRO A 21 5.97 -15.45 20.19
C PRO A 21 7.35 -16.14 20.07
N PHE A 22 8.25 -15.40 19.40
CA PHE A 22 9.71 -15.31 19.59
C PHE A 22 10.47 -16.58 20.02
N ALA A 23 10.98 -17.32 19.02
CA ALA A 23 12.29 -17.95 19.12
C ALA A 23 13.31 -17.02 18.44
N THR A 24 14.48 -16.86 19.05
CA THR A 24 15.61 -16.06 18.58
C THR A 24 15.90 -16.30 17.09
N VAL A 25 15.71 -15.26 16.27
CA VAL A 25 16.03 -15.22 14.84
C VAL A 25 17.56 -15.33 14.68
N PRO A 26 18.09 -16.38 14.02
CA PRO A 26 19.42 -16.30 13.44
C PRO A 26 19.34 -15.30 12.29
N THR A 27 20.35 -14.43 12.15
CA THR A 27 20.63 -13.63 10.94
C THR A 27 20.17 -14.36 9.67
N PRO A 28 19.40 -13.71 8.77
CA PRO A 28 18.96 -14.37 7.55
C PRO A 28 20.21 -14.74 6.75
N SER A 29 20.54 -16.02 6.73
CA SER A 29 21.35 -16.55 5.65
C SER A 29 20.52 -16.31 4.40
N ILE A 30 21.08 -15.53 3.47
CA ILE A 30 20.64 -15.52 2.07
C ILE A 30 20.68 -16.99 1.65
N HIS A 31 19.56 -17.68 1.76
CA HIS A 31 19.44 -19.03 1.24
C HIS A 31 19.49 -18.87 -0.28
N ASP A 32 20.46 -19.55 -0.90
CA ASP A 32 20.60 -19.78 -2.34
C ASP A 32 19.37 -20.54 -2.88
N ARG A 33 18.19 -19.92 -2.85
CA ARG A 33 17.01 -20.36 -3.59
C ARG A 33 16.91 -19.52 -4.84
N ASP A 34 17.27 -20.12 -5.97
CA ASP A 34 16.97 -19.57 -7.28
C ASP A 34 15.46 -19.70 -7.51
N LEU A 35 14.72 -18.62 -7.24
CA LEU A 35 13.26 -18.51 -7.35
C LEU A 35 12.65 -19.13 -8.62
N ILE A 36 13.38 -19.03 -9.73
CA ILE A 36 13.01 -19.46 -11.08
C ILE A 36 14.28 -19.98 -11.76
N SER A 37 14.18 -21.05 -12.54
CA SER A 37 15.34 -21.61 -13.26
C SER A 37 15.84 -20.68 -14.39
N SER A 38 14.99 -19.78 -14.87
CA SER A 38 15.30 -18.68 -15.78
C SER A 38 14.91 -17.29 -15.25
N VAL A 39 15.92 -16.47 -15.01
CA VAL A 39 15.82 -15.03 -14.69
C VAL A 39 14.90 -14.23 -15.66
N LEU A 40 14.68 -14.72 -16.89
CA LEU A 40 13.84 -14.06 -17.90
C LEU A 40 12.35 -14.01 -17.54
N ASN A 41 11.84 -14.98 -16.76
CA ASN A 41 10.43 -14.99 -16.34
C ASN A 41 10.16 -13.99 -15.20
N LEU A 42 11.18 -13.56 -14.46
CA LEU A 42 11.08 -12.45 -13.50
C LEU A 42 10.84 -11.10 -14.19
N LEU A 43 11.29 -10.98 -15.44
CA LEU A 43 11.11 -9.76 -16.23
C LEU A 43 9.78 -9.74 -16.98
N ASN A 44 9.03 -10.85 -16.98
CA ASN A 44 7.72 -10.96 -17.61
C ASN A 44 6.78 -11.82 -16.73
N PRO A 45 6.31 -11.29 -15.59
CA PRO A 45 5.53 -12.05 -14.62
C PRO A 45 4.29 -12.76 -15.21
N SER A 46 3.67 -12.17 -16.23
CA SER A 46 2.51 -12.74 -16.92
C SER A 46 2.81 -14.03 -17.69
N ASN A 47 4.05 -14.23 -18.18
CA ASN A 47 4.42 -15.44 -18.91
C ASN A 47 4.46 -16.67 -18.01
N LEU A 48 4.76 -16.48 -16.72
CA LEU A 48 4.74 -17.57 -15.76
C LEU A 48 3.33 -18.13 -15.62
N LEU A 49 2.31 -17.27 -15.64
CA LEU A 49 0.92 -17.59 -15.32
C LEU A 49 0.10 -18.06 -16.54
N VAL A 50 0.77 -18.44 -17.63
CA VAL A 50 0.10 -19.00 -18.81
C VAL A 50 -0.67 -20.27 -18.40
N ASP A 51 -1.85 -20.43 -19.01
CA ASP A 51 -2.81 -21.52 -18.75
C ASP A 51 -3.40 -21.60 -17.34
N LEU A 52 -3.09 -20.64 -16.45
CA LEU A 52 -3.73 -20.55 -15.15
C LEU A 52 -5.18 -20.04 -15.30
N SER A 53 -6.15 -20.86 -14.87
CA SER A 53 -7.58 -20.48 -14.83
C SER A 53 -7.86 -19.35 -13.83
N ALA A 54 -9.01 -18.68 -13.94
CA ALA A 54 -9.39 -17.60 -13.02
C ALA A 54 -9.46 -18.06 -11.55
N GLU A 55 -10.02 -19.24 -11.27
CA GLU A 55 -10.11 -19.79 -9.92
C GLU A 55 -8.72 -20.15 -9.38
N GLY A 56 -7.88 -20.77 -10.22
CA GLY A 56 -6.49 -21.06 -9.87
C GLY A 56 -5.68 -19.79 -9.61
N ALA A 57 -5.93 -18.73 -10.37
CA ALA A 57 -5.31 -17.42 -10.17
C ALA A 57 -5.79 -16.75 -8.88
N ALA A 58 -7.08 -16.86 -8.54
CA ALA A 58 -7.60 -16.39 -7.26
C ALA A 58 -6.95 -17.14 -6.08
N ALA A 59 -6.81 -18.47 -6.18
CA ALA A 59 -6.07 -19.24 -5.17
C ALA A 59 -4.60 -18.83 -5.09
N PHE A 60 -3.95 -18.52 -6.22
CA PHE A 60 -2.58 -18.03 -6.27
C PHE A 60 -2.43 -16.68 -5.57
N VAL A 61 -3.35 -15.73 -5.82
CA VAL A 61 -3.37 -14.44 -5.11
C VAL A 61 -3.57 -14.66 -3.60
N GLY A 62 -4.49 -15.56 -3.20
CA GLY A 62 -4.67 -15.87 -1.79
C GLY A 62 -3.41 -16.43 -1.13
N ALA A 63 -2.69 -17.31 -1.83
CA ALA A 63 -1.39 -17.80 -1.39
C ALA A 63 -0.34 -16.68 -1.28
N SER A 64 -0.28 -15.76 -2.25
CA SER A 64 0.67 -14.62 -2.23
C SER A 64 0.34 -13.54 -1.21
N LEU A 65 -0.88 -13.52 -0.69
CA LEU A 65 -1.29 -12.69 0.46
C LEU A 65 -1.01 -13.39 1.80
N GLY A 66 -0.48 -14.61 1.80
CA GLY A 66 -0.22 -15.39 3.01
C GLY A 66 -1.48 -15.91 3.69
N LEU A 67 -2.60 -16.02 2.95
CA LEU A 67 -3.85 -16.50 3.53
C LEU A 67 -3.77 -17.98 3.92
N LYS A 68 -4.48 -18.32 4.99
CA LYS A 68 -4.65 -19.72 5.38
C LYS A 68 -5.38 -20.48 4.29
N ALA A 69 -4.95 -21.72 4.07
CA ALA A 69 -5.53 -22.59 3.05
C ALA A 69 -7.03 -22.83 3.25
N ASP A 70 -7.56 -22.75 4.47
CA ASP A 70 -8.98 -22.94 4.77
C ASP A 70 -9.87 -21.72 4.43
N LEU A 71 -9.28 -20.55 4.21
CA LEU A 71 -9.99 -19.35 3.72
C LEU A 71 -10.21 -19.38 2.20
N ILE A 72 -9.55 -20.29 1.49
CA ILE A 72 -9.62 -20.42 0.03
C ILE A 72 -10.41 -21.66 -0.35
N ASP A 73 -11.36 -21.46 -1.25
CA ASP A 73 -12.25 -22.50 -1.75
C ASP A 73 -11.47 -23.72 -2.27
N VAL A 74 -11.99 -24.91 -1.98
CA VAL A 74 -11.33 -26.18 -2.31
C VAL A 74 -11.20 -26.39 -3.82
N ASP A 75 -12.17 -25.94 -4.61
CA ASP A 75 -12.12 -26.07 -6.07
C ASP A 75 -11.09 -25.11 -6.65
N ALA A 76 -11.00 -23.88 -6.14
CA ALA A 76 -9.96 -22.93 -6.52
C ALA A 76 -8.54 -23.46 -6.24
N LYS A 77 -8.32 -24.04 -5.04
CA LYS A 77 -7.05 -24.70 -4.70
C LYS A 77 -6.77 -25.91 -5.59
N ALA A 78 -7.78 -26.69 -5.95
CA ALA A 78 -7.62 -27.81 -6.87
C ALA A 78 -7.20 -27.35 -8.26
N LYS A 79 -7.74 -26.22 -8.77
CA LYS A 79 -7.31 -25.63 -10.04
C LYS A 79 -5.87 -25.15 -10.00
N LEU A 80 -5.44 -24.52 -8.90
CA LEU A 80 -4.04 -24.15 -8.71
C LEU A 80 -3.13 -25.39 -8.65
N GLY A 81 -3.55 -26.42 -7.92
CA GLY A 81 -2.82 -27.69 -7.83
C GLY A 81 -2.61 -28.36 -9.19
N LEU A 82 -3.66 -28.41 -10.02
CA LEU A 82 -3.58 -28.94 -11.39
C LEU A 82 -2.64 -28.12 -12.28
N TRP A 83 -2.67 -26.80 -12.16
CA TRP A 83 -1.72 -25.95 -12.87
C TRP A 83 -0.29 -26.30 -12.43
N LEU A 84 0.00 -26.38 -11.13
CA LEU A 84 1.32 -26.73 -10.59
C LEU A 84 1.84 -28.13 -11.00
N ASP A 85 0.99 -29.03 -11.51
CA ASP A 85 1.39 -30.31 -12.11
C ASP A 85 1.92 -30.17 -13.55
N GLY A 86 1.77 -29.00 -14.17
CA GLY A 86 2.31 -28.68 -15.49
C GLY A 86 3.84 -28.79 -15.54
N THR A 87 4.34 -29.46 -16.58
CA THR A 87 5.78 -29.75 -16.75
C THR A 87 6.60 -28.51 -17.11
N ASP A 88 5.97 -27.51 -17.73
CA ASP A 88 6.65 -26.37 -18.33
C ASP A 88 6.60 -25.11 -17.45
N ILE A 89 6.03 -25.20 -16.24
CA ILE A 89 6.02 -24.08 -15.29
C ILE A 89 7.43 -23.88 -14.75
N ASP A 90 7.98 -22.69 -14.98
CA ASP A 90 9.29 -22.31 -14.47
C ASP A 90 9.17 -21.71 -13.05
N LEU A 91 8.87 -22.58 -12.08
CA LEU A 91 8.95 -22.27 -10.65
C LEU A 91 9.95 -23.22 -10.01
N ASP A 92 10.71 -22.72 -9.05
CA ASP A 92 11.58 -23.57 -8.25
C ASP A 92 10.80 -24.75 -7.62
N VAL A 93 11.48 -25.89 -7.53
CA VAL A 93 10.88 -27.14 -7.04
C VAL A 93 10.42 -26.98 -5.58
N SER A 94 11.14 -26.20 -4.77
CA SER A 94 10.75 -25.95 -3.38
C SER A 94 9.48 -25.10 -3.28
N VAL A 95 9.35 -24.07 -4.12
CA VAL A 95 8.14 -23.21 -4.21
C VAL A 95 6.94 -24.02 -4.68
N LYS A 96 7.09 -24.82 -5.75
CA LYS A 96 6.04 -25.73 -6.22
C LYS A 96 5.59 -26.69 -5.13
N THR A 97 6.54 -27.26 -4.39
CA THR A 97 6.25 -28.22 -3.30
C THR A 97 5.48 -27.55 -2.17
N ALA A 98 5.91 -26.36 -1.74
CA ALA A 98 5.23 -25.58 -0.71
C ALA A 98 3.79 -25.23 -1.12
N LEU A 99 3.60 -24.71 -2.34
CA LEU A 99 2.28 -24.39 -2.88
C LEU A 99 1.37 -25.62 -2.99
N LYS A 100 1.87 -26.77 -3.43
CA LYS A 100 1.09 -28.02 -3.45
C LYS A 100 0.70 -28.48 -2.04
N GLY A 101 1.61 -28.36 -1.08
CA GLY A 101 1.32 -28.63 0.33
C GLY A 101 0.18 -27.75 0.86
N TRP A 102 0.20 -26.46 0.53
CA TRP A 102 -0.85 -25.52 0.88
C TRP A 102 -2.18 -25.83 0.16
N CYS A 103 -2.16 -26.11 -1.15
CA CYS A 103 -3.37 -26.45 -1.92
C CYS A 103 -4.10 -27.68 -1.37
N THR A 104 -3.34 -28.69 -0.93
CA THR A 104 -3.88 -29.94 -0.38
C THR A 104 -4.24 -29.86 1.11
N GLY A 105 -3.94 -28.74 1.78
CA GLY A 105 -4.12 -28.56 3.22
C GLY A 105 -3.12 -29.32 4.07
N ALA A 106 -2.05 -29.88 3.48
CA ALA A 106 -0.93 -30.46 4.22
C ALA A 106 -0.17 -29.38 5.02
N SER A 107 -0.18 -28.15 4.52
CA SER A 107 0.25 -26.94 5.23
C SER A 107 -0.93 -25.97 5.32
N ALA A 108 -1.18 -25.42 6.51
CA ALA A 108 -2.22 -24.42 6.70
C ALA A 108 -1.80 -23.05 6.14
N GLU A 109 -0.52 -22.72 6.23
CA GLU A 109 0.08 -21.45 5.83
C GLU A 109 1.37 -21.71 5.03
N LEU A 110 1.73 -20.76 4.17
CA LEU A 110 3.02 -20.75 3.48
C LEU A 110 4.06 -20.05 4.36
N ASP A 111 5.32 -20.43 4.16
CA ASP A 111 6.43 -19.70 4.75
C ASP A 111 6.50 -18.27 4.19
N VAL A 112 6.88 -17.30 5.02
CA VAL A 112 6.95 -15.89 4.64
C VAL A 112 7.87 -15.65 3.44
N ASP A 113 8.96 -16.43 3.32
CA ASP A 113 9.85 -16.34 2.19
C ASP A 113 9.13 -16.78 0.91
N VAL A 114 8.40 -17.91 0.95
CA VAL A 114 7.60 -18.39 -0.20
C VAL A 114 6.52 -17.39 -0.60
N VAL A 115 5.87 -16.73 0.37
CA VAL A 115 4.87 -15.68 0.11
C VAL A 115 5.51 -14.50 -0.61
N ALA A 116 6.62 -13.98 -0.08
CA ALA A 116 7.37 -12.88 -0.69
C ALA A 116 7.93 -13.24 -2.08
N GLU A 117 8.23 -14.52 -2.29
CA GLU A 117 8.69 -15.09 -3.54
C GLU A 117 7.63 -15.07 -4.65
N ILE A 118 6.39 -15.42 -4.34
CA ILE A 118 5.31 -15.44 -5.33
C ILE A 118 4.59 -14.09 -5.47
N ALA A 119 4.79 -13.16 -4.53
CA ALA A 119 4.17 -11.83 -4.53
C ALA A 119 4.42 -11.04 -5.83
N LEU A 120 5.60 -11.18 -6.44
CA LEU A 120 5.93 -10.54 -7.72
C LEU A 120 4.93 -10.85 -8.84
N PHE A 121 4.27 -12.02 -8.80
CA PHE A 121 3.32 -12.47 -9.82
C PHE A 121 1.87 -12.14 -9.48
N ALA A 122 1.59 -11.72 -8.24
CA ALA A 122 0.23 -11.55 -7.76
C ALA A 122 -0.58 -10.48 -8.54
N PRO A 123 0.00 -9.34 -8.98
CA PRO A 123 -0.77 -8.37 -9.78
C PRO A 123 -1.28 -8.95 -11.10
N CYS A 124 -0.44 -9.75 -11.78
CA CYS A 124 -0.84 -10.47 -12.97
C CYS A 124 -1.90 -11.54 -12.66
N ALA A 125 -1.76 -12.30 -11.58
CA ALA A 125 -2.73 -13.30 -11.15
C ALA A 125 -4.08 -12.67 -10.77
N ALA A 126 -4.08 -11.52 -10.08
CA ALA A 126 -5.28 -10.76 -9.74
C ALA A 126 -6.03 -10.31 -11.00
N GLY A 127 -5.31 -9.87 -12.03
CA GLY A 127 -5.89 -9.54 -13.33
C GLY A 127 -6.53 -10.75 -14.05
N ILE A 128 -5.95 -11.95 -13.91
CA ILE A 128 -6.53 -13.20 -14.46
C ILE A 128 -7.80 -13.59 -13.69
N ALA A 129 -7.75 -13.57 -12.36
CA ALA A 129 -8.90 -13.86 -11.50
C ALA A 129 -10.07 -12.91 -11.78
N ALA A 130 -9.79 -11.61 -11.91
CA ALA A 130 -10.79 -10.58 -12.15
C ALA A 130 -11.50 -10.72 -13.50
N LYS A 131 -10.80 -11.19 -14.55
CA LYS A 131 -11.43 -11.53 -15.84
C LYS A 131 -12.45 -12.67 -15.72
N GLY A 132 -12.29 -13.54 -14.72
CA GLY A 132 -13.28 -14.56 -14.35
C GLY A 132 -14.31 -14.09 -13.32
N GLY A 133 -14.32 -12.81 -12.94
CA GLY A 133 -15.26 -12.26 -11.96
C GLY A 133 -14.88 -12.51 -10.50
N LEU A 134 -13.62 -12.85 -10.22
CA LEU A 134 -13.12 -13.17 -8.88
C LEU A 134 -12.13 -12.11 -8.40
N VAL A 135 -12.19 -11.78 -7.12
CA VAL A 135 -11.20 -10.98 -6.40
C VAL A 135 -10.82 -11.68 -5.11
N VAL A 136 -9.70 -11.28 -4.52
CA VAL A 136 -9.23 -11.86 -3.28
C VAL A 136 -8.97 -10.75 -2.28
N ASP A 137 -9.44 -10.90 -1.07
CA ASP A 137 -9.11 -10.01 0.05
C ASP A 137 -8.62 -10.85 1.24
N VAL A 138 -8.42 -10.19 2.38
CA VAL A 138 -7.99 -10.86 3.62
C VAL A 138 -8.96 -11.93 4.14
N ASN A 139 -10.20 -11.96 3.65
CA ASN A 139 -11.23 -12.93 4.01
C ASN A 139 -11.32 -14.10 3.01
N GLY A 140 -10.58 -14.05 1.90
CA GLY A 140 -10.55 -15.09 0.88
C GLY A 140 -11.07 -14.62 -0.48
N ILE A 141 -11.70 -15.52 -1.24
CA ILE A 141 -12.20 -15.24 -2.59
C ILE A 141 -13.59 -14.62 -2.52
N ALA A 142 -13.78 -13.50 -3.21
CA ALA A 142 -15.06 -12.82 -3.39
C ALA A 142 -15.36 -12.58 -4.87
N SER A 143 -16.60 -12.20 -5.18
CA SER A 143 -16.98 -11.77 -6.52
C SER A 143 -16.57 -10.31 -6.77
N VAL A 144 -16.15 -10.00 -8.00
CA VAL A 144 -15.91 -8.63 -8.45
C VAL A 144 -17.14 -7.74 -8.17
N GLY A 145 -16.88 -6.52 -7.72
CA GLY A 145 -17.91 -5.53 -7.41
C GLY A 145 -18.55 -5.70 -6.03
N ALA A 146 -18.24 -6.78 -5.30
CA ALA A 146 -18.50 -6.85 -3.87
C ALA A 146 -17.57 -5.85 -3.16
N ALA A 147 -18.12 -4.79 -2.61
CA ALA A 147 -17.35 -3.82 -1.86
C ALA A 147 -17.45 -4.11 -0.36
N VAL A 148 -16.31 -4.00 0.31
CA VAL A 148 -16.20 -4.18 1.75
C VAL A 148 -15.72 -2.85 2.34
N GLY A 149 -16.40 -2.39 3.39
CA GLY A 149 -16.04 -1.18 4.10
C GLY A 149 -17.22 -0.28 4.37
N VAL A 150 -16.97 0.77 5.16
CA VAL A 150 -17.94 1.77 5.55
C VAL A 150 -17.39 3.15 5.19
N ILE A 151 -18.25 3.99 4.61
CA ILE A 151 -17.96 5.39 4.26
C ILE A 151 -19.05 6.28 4.86
N LEU A 152 -18.79 7.59 4.94
CA LEU A 152 -19.85 8.54 5.26
C LEU A 152 -20.86 8.64 4.11
N GLU A 153 -22.11 8.97 4.41
CA GLU A 153 -23.09 9.37 3.40
C GLU A 153 -22.62 10.63 2.66
N ALA A 154 -22.98 10.76 1.37
CA ALA A 154 -22.49 11.83 0.50
C ALA A 154 -22.74 13.25 1.05
N ASP A 155 -23.91 13.48 1.65
CA ASP A 155 -24.24 14.78 2.24
C ASP A 155 -23.35 15.10 3.47
N LEU A 156 -23.00 14.08 4.27
CA LEU A 156 -22.09 14.24 5.41
C LEU A 156 -20.63 14.38 4.98
N GLN A 157 -20.23 13.73 3.89
CA GLN A 157 -18.94 13.98 3.24
C GLN A 157 -18.83 15.44 2.82
N ALA A 158 -19.88 15.99 2.19
CA ALA A 158 -19.92 17.40 1.80
C ALA A 158 -19.90 18.35 3.00
N GLU A 159 -20.66 18.05 4.07
CA GLU A 159 -20.63 18.80 5.33
C GLU A 159 -19.22 18.80 5.94
N LEU A 160 -18.56 17.65 5.98
CA LEU A 160 -17.21 17.52 6.52
C LEU A 160 -16.16 18.25 5.67
N LEU A 161 -16.24 18.16 4.34
CA LEU A 161 -15.39 18.94 3.44
C LEU A 161 -15.57 20.45 3.64
N ALA A 162 -16.80 20.92 3.86
CA ALA A 162 -17.07 22.32 4.15
C ALA A 162 -16.48 22.75 5.51
N PHE A 163 -16.59 21.89 6.53
CA PHE A 163 -15.95 22.11 7.83
C PHE A 163 -14.43 22.21 7.69
N LEU A 164 -13.80 21.29 6.96
CA LEU A 164 -12.34 21.26 6.77
C LEU A 164 -11.84 22.51 6.02
N LYS A 165 -12.59 22.99 5.02
CA LYS A 165 -12.27 24.26 4.33
C LYS A 165 -12.34 25.49 5.26
N ALA A 166 -13.18 25.45 6.29
CA ALA A 166 -13.33 26.52 7.25
C ALA A 166 -12.34 26.43 8.43
N ASN A 167 -11.69 25.29 8.63
CA ASN A 167 -10.84 25.01 9.79
C ASN A 167 -9.49 24.45 9.34
N LEU A 168 -8.55 25.34 9.01
CA LEU A 168 -7.23 24.98 8.49
C LEU A 168 -6.18 24.71 9.58
N ASP A 169 -6.49 25.05 10.83
CA ASP A 169 -5.56 24.95 11.97
C ASP A 169 -5.77 23.67 12.80
N LEU A 170 -6.22 22.59 12.17
CA LEU A 170 -6.35 21.28 12.81
C LEU A 170 -4.97 20.63 13.00
N ASP A 171 -4.83 19.81 14.04
CA ASP A 171 -3.67 18.94 14.17
C ASP A 171 -3.56 18.04 12.92
N SER A 172 -2.34 17.83 12.41
CA SER A 172 -2.12 17.13 11.15
C SER A 172 -2.66 15.70 11.14
N GLU A 173 -2.67 15.01 12.29
CA GLU A 173 -3.22 13.66 12.38
C GLU A 173 -4.75 13.70 12.27
N VAL A 174 -5.38 14.66 12.96
CA VAL A 174 -6.83 14.89 12.88
C VAL A 174 -7.24 15.32 11.47
N ALA A 175 -6.51 16.26 10.87
CA ALA A 175 -6.77 16.76 9.53
C ALA A 175 -6.74 15.63 8.49
N VAL A 176 -5.68 14.80 8.50
CA VAL A 176 -5.54 13.65 7.61
C VAL A 176 -6.69 12.66 7.80
N GLY A 177 -7.00 12.30 9.03
CA GLY A 177 -8.11 11.36 9.31
C GLY A 177 -9.46 11.87 8.82
N LEU A 178 -9.75 13.15 9.02
CA LEU A 178 -10.97 13.77 8.53
C LEU A 178 -10.97 13.92 7.00
N HIS A 179 -9.85 14.24 6.36
CA HIS A 179 -9.76 14.31 4.90
C HIS A 179 -9.97 12.96 4.23
N ILE A 180 -9.44 11.88 4.81
CA ILE A 180 -9.73 10.51 4.34
C ILE A 180 -11.23 10.25 4.44
N CYS A 181 -11.83 10.50 5.60
CA CYS A 181 -13.26 10.29 5.84
C CYS A 181 -14.15 11.12 4.88
N ALA A 182 -13.81 12.39 4.68
CA ALA A 182 -14.57 13.35 3.89
C ALA A 182 -14.51 13.07 2.38
N ASN A 183 -13.48 12.38 1.90
CA ASN A 183 -13.32 11.99 0.50
C ASN A 183 -13.81 10.55 0.23
N GLY A 184 -14.63 9.99 1.12
CA GLY A 184 -15.18 8.65 0.98
C GLY A 184 -14.14 7.54 1.17
N GLY A 185 -13.07 7.82 1.92
CA GLY A 185 -12.03 6.88 2.27
C GLY A 185 -12.44 5.90 3.36
N LEU A 186 -11.75 4.74 3.42
CA LEU A 186 -11.95 3.75 4.46
C LEU A 186 -11.03 4.00 5.65
N VAL A 187 -11.46 3.60 6.85
CA VAL A 187 -10.67 3.71 8.08
C VAL A 187 -9.35 2.94 8.02
N VAL A 188 -9.24 1.91 7.17
CA VAL A 188 -7.99 1.15 6.98
C VAL A 188 -6.86 1.98 6.38
N ALA A 189 -7.16 3.16 5.81
CA ALA A 189 -6.14 4.09 5.31
C ALA A 189 -5.48 4.92 6.42
N LEU A 190 -5.94 4.79 7.67
CA LEU A 190 -5.38 5.49 8.83
C LEU A 190 -4.27 4.67 9.47
N THR A 191 -3.21 5.35 9.91
CA THR A 191 -2.31 4.76 10.91
C THR A 191 -3.02 4.63 12.26
N ALA A 192 -2.48 3.77 13.14
CA ALA A 192 -3.01 3.61 14.49
C ALA A 192 -2.98 4.93 15.29
N ASP A 193 -1.91 5.72 15.13
CA ASP A 193 -1.74 7.02 15.80
C ASP A 193 -2.78 8.04 15.30
N VAL A 194 -2.99 8.13 13.99
CA VAL A 194 -4.02 8.98 13.41
C VAL A 194 -5.42 8.59 13.89
N LYS A 195 -5.71 7.27 13.95
CA LYS A 195 -6.98 6.77 14.50
C LYS A 195 -7.16 7.18 15.96
N ALA A 196 -6.11 7.06 16.78
CA ALA A 196 -6.14 7.43 18.19
C ALA A 196 -6.33 8.95 18.38
N ALA A 197 -5.57 9.77 17.65
CA ALA A 197 -5.65 11.22 17.68
C ALA A 197 -7.04 11.72 17.26
N LEU A 198 -7.58 11.19 16.17
CA LEU A 198 -8.93 11.53 15.70
C LEU A 198 -10.00 11.12 16.73
N THR A 199 -9.90 9.93 17.32
CA THR A 199 -10.84 9.46 18.37
C THR A 199 -10.79 10.36 19.61
N ALA A 200 -9.60 10.76 20.03
CA ALA A 200 -9.39 11.65 21.16
C ALA A 200 -9.94 13.06 20.86
N TRP A 201 -9.64 13.61 19.68
CA TRP A 201 -10.13 14.92 19.26
C TRP A 201 -11.66 14.93 19.19
N LEU A 202 -12.28 13.93 18.57
CA LEU A 202 -13.74 13.79 18.52
C LEU A 202 -14.33 13.84 19.93
N SER A 203 -13.71 13.20 20.92
CA SER A 203 -14.18 13.19 22.31
C SER A 203 -13.91 14.48 23.09
N SER A 204 -13.06 15.36 22.56
CA SER A 204 -12.64 16.59 23.23
C SER A 204 -13.70 17.70 23.13
N SER A 205 -13.53 18.74 23.95
CA SER A 205 -14.32 19.97 23.85
C SER A 205 -13.93 20.86 22.66
N GLU A 206 -12.80 20.57 22.01
CA GLU A 206 -12.30 21.33 20.86
C GLU A 206 -12.94 20.87 19.53
N CYS A 207 -13.63 19.72 19.54
CA CYS A 207 -14.33 19.23 18.37
C CYS A 207 -15.52 20.13 18.04
N GLY A 208 -15.40 20.89 16.95
CA GLY A 208 -16.44 21.79 16.44
C GLY A 208 -17.49 21.12 15.54
N LEU A 209 -17.47 19.79 15.39
CA LEU A 209 -18.41 19.08 14.52
C LEU A 209 -19.81 19.01 15.13
N SER A 210 -20.82 18.95 14.26
CA SER A 210 -22.20 18.68 14.66
C SER A 210 -22.28 17.30 15.34
N ALA A 211 -23.20 17.15 16.31
CA ALA A 211 -23.35 15.88 17.04
C ALA A 211 -23.64 14.69 16.10
N GLY A 212 -24.40 14.92 15.02
CA GLY A 212 -24.68 13.92 14.00
C GLY A 212 -23.43 13.51 13.22
N LEU A 213 -22.66 14.49 12.70
CA LEU A 213 -21.44 14.21 11.95
C LEU A 213 -20.39 13.52 12.83
N LYS A 214 -20.24 13.96 14.08
CA LYS A 214 -19.36 13.31 15.07
C LYS A 214 -19.75 11.85 15.31
N ALA A 215 -21.04 11.55 15.44
CA ALA A 215 -21.51 10.17 15.61
C ALA A 215 -21.25 9.31 14.37
N ALA A 216 -21.49 9.85 13.16
CA ALA A 216 -21.22 9.14 11.91
C ALA A 216 -19.73 8.84 11.70
N ILE A 217 -18.84 9.79 12.03
CA ILE A 217 -17.38 9.56 11.99
C ILE A 217 -16.97 8.50 13.03
N GLY A 218 -17.60 8.47 14.20
CA GLY A 218 -17.39 7.41 15.20
C GLY A 218 -17.71 6.02 14.64
N LEU A 219 -18.87 5.87 13.98
CA LEU A 219 -19.24 4.62 13.32
C LEU A 219 -18.27 4.24 12.19
N TRP A 220 -17.84 5.21 11.39
CA TRP A 220 -16.82 5.01 10.37
C TRP A 220 -15.48 4.52 10.96
N LEU A 221 -15.03 5.11 12.08
CA LEU A 221 -13.81 4.68 12.79
C LEU A 221 -13.90 3.23 13.30
N GLU A 222 -15.10 2.76 13.60
CA GLU A 222 -15.39 1.39 14.01
C GLU A 222 -15.68 0.45 12.83
N ALA A 223 -15.67 0.96 11.59
CA ALA A 223 -16.09 0.26 10.39
C ALA A 223 -17.51 -0.34 10.51
N GLN A 224 -18.42 0.39 11.17
CA GLN A 224 -19.80 -0.04 11.40
C GLN A 224 -20.81 0.80 10.62
N VAL A 225 -21.83 0.14 10.08
CA VAL A 225 -22.96 0.79 9.43
C VAL A 225 -23.94 1.33 10.47
N GLY A 226 -24.42 2.55 10.25
CA GLY A 226 -25.46 3.18 11.06
C GLY A 226 -25.91 4.51 10.45
N VAL A 227 -26.44 5.40 11.28
CA VAL A 227 -26.92 6.71 10.78
C VAL A 227 -25.73 7.53 10.28
N GLY A 228 -25.72 7.86 8.98
CA GLY A 228 -24.69 8.67 8.35
C GLY A 228 -23.41 7.92 7.96
N ALA A 229 -23.25 6.65 8.35
CA ALA A 229 -22.13 5.79 7.99
C ALA A 229 -22.69 4.55 7.28
N VAL A 230 -22.42 4.41 5.99
CA VAL A 230 -23.06 3.43 5.11
C VAL A 230 -22.06 2.44 4.55
N ALA A 231 -22.54 1.23 4.26
CA ALA A 231 -21.73 0.23 3.56
C ALA A 231 -21.32 0.77 2.19
N LEU A 232 -20.07 0.49 1.80
CA LEU A 232 -19.62 0.75 0.45
C LEU A 232 -20.50 -0.05 -0.53
N GLY A 233 -21.13 0.65 -1.48
CA GLY A 233 -21.93 0.01 -2.53
C GLY A 233 -21.05 -0.69 -3.56
N THR A 234 -21.64 -1.18 -4.66
CA THR A 234 -20.87 -1.84 -5.74
C THR A 234 -19.75 -0.96 -6.28
N VAL A 235 -18.57 -1.56 -6.50
CA VAL A 235 -17.38 -0.90 -7.04
C VAL A 235 -16.99 -1.48 -8.40
N SER A 236 -16.13 -0.78 -9.15
CA SER A 236 -15.57 -1.29 -10.41
C SER A 236 -14.67 -2.50 -10.17
N THR A 237 -14.37 -3.25 -11.24
CA THR A 237 -13.37 -4.33 -11.19
C THR A 237 -12.01 -3.83 -10.73
N ALA A 238 -11.58 -2.69 -11.26
CA ALA A 238 -10.30 -2.09 -10.91
C ALA A 238 -10.20 -1.73 -9.42
N ALA A 239 -11.24 -1.08 -8.89
CA ALA A 239 -11.38 -0.77 -7.47
C ALA A 239 -11.47 -2.03 -6.59
N SER A 240 -12.01 -3.14 -7.12
CA SER A 240 -12.12 -4.39 -6.37
C SER A 240 -10.76 -5.08 -6.22
N ILE A 241 -9.89 -5.02 -7.23
CA ILE A 241 -8.59 -5.70 -7.19
C ILE A 241 -7.48 -4.87 -6.54
N SER A 242 -7.61 -3.53 -6.50
CA SER A 242 -6.56 -2.64 -6.01
C SER A 242 -6.13 -3.00 -4.58
N GLY A 243 -7.05 -3.35 -3.69
CA GLY A 243 -6.72 -3.76 -2.31
C GLY A 243 -5.75 -4.94 -2.26
N SER A 244 -6.00 -6.02 -3.01
CA SER A 244 -5.10 -7.18 -3.08
C SER A 244 -3.72 -6.85 -3.64
N ILE A 245 -3.69 -5.96 -4.63
CA ILE A 245 -2.45 -5.47 -5.24
C ILE A 245 -1.68 -4.61 -4.25
N GLY A 246 -2.35 -3.74 -3.49
CA GLY A 246 -1.76 -2.94 -2.42
C GLY A 246 -1.09 -3.80 -1.36
N LEU A 247 -1.79 -4.83 -0.84
CA LEU A 247 -1.24 -5.78 0.12
C LEU A 247 -0.01 -6.52 -0.41
N THR A 248 -0.02 -6.88 -1.69
CA THR A 248 1.14 -7.53 -2.33
C THR A 248 2.33 -6.58 -2.45
N ILE A 249 2.09 -5.33 -2.84
CA ILE A 249 3.15 -4.32 -2.97
C ILE A 249 3.72 -3.99 -1.60
N ASP A 250 2.89 -3.87 -0.57
CA ASP A 250 3.33 -3.66 0.81
C ASP A 250 4.30 -4.76 1.26
N ALA A 251 3.99 -6.02 0.96
CA ALA A 251 4.87 -7.16 1.24
C ALA A 251 6.20 -7.16 0.44
N ALA A 252 6.36 -6.30 -0.57
CA ALA A 252 7.60 -6.22 -1.35
C ALA A 252 8.74 -5.52 -0.59
N VAL A 253 8.43 -4.73 0.43
CA VAL A 253 9.40 -3.98 1.23
C VAL A 253 9.15 -4.23 2.71
N ASP A 254 10.18 -4.67 3.43
CA ASP A 254 10.05 -4.93 4.86
C ASP A 254 10.00 -3.64 5.70
N VAL A 255 9.79 -3.81 7.00
CA VAL A 255 9.73 -2.70 7.98
C VAL A 255 11.04 -1.93 8.13
N GLU A 256 12.18 -2.50 7.69
CA GLU A 256 13.48 -1.82 7.67
C GLU A 256 13.69 -1.02 6.37
N GLY A 257 12.73 -1.11 5.43
CA GLY A 257 12.81 -0.48 4.12
C GLY A 257 13.70 -1.23 3.14
N ILE A 258 13.78 -2.56 3.26
CA ILE A 258 14.56 -3.42 2.38
C ILE A 258 13.62 -4.22 1.48
N LEU A 259 13.93 -4.28 0.18
CA LEU A 259 13.16 -5.11 -0.77
C LEU A 259 13.30 -6.59 -0.42
N SER A 260 12.24 -7.36 -0.66
CA SER A 260 12.32 -8.82 -0.55
C SER A 260 13.32 -9.41 -1.56
N ALA A 261 13.86 -10.59 -1.23
CA ALA A 261 14.93 -11.23 -2.01
C ALA A 261 14.58 -11.42 -3.50
N THR A 262 13.30 -11.69 -3.78
CA THR A 262 12.76 -11.86 -5.12
C THR A 262 12.81 -10.59 -5.95
N TYR A 263 12.32 -9.49 -5.40
CA TYR A 263 12.37 -8.20 -6.06
C TYR A 263 13.82 -7.73 -6.24
N ILE A 264 14.70 -8.02 -5.27
CA ILE A 264 16.14 -7.77 -5.40
C ILE A 264 16.73 -8.53 -6.58
N THR A 265 16.46 -9.84 -6.70
CA THR A 265 16.99 -10.69 -7.77
C THR A 265 16.49 -10.23 -9.14
N ALA A 266 15.20 -9.96 -9.25
CA ALA A 266 14.59 -9.44 -10.47
C ALA A 266 15.16 -8.06 -10.86
N LEU A 267 15.35 -7.16 -9.89
CA LEU A 267 15.94 -5.84 -10.12
C LEU A 267 17.41 -5.94 -10.55
N LYS A 268 18.22 -6.79 -9.91
CA LYS A 268 19.62 -7.05 -10.31
C LYS A 268 19.70 -7.53 -11.76
N ALA A 269 18.87 -8.51 -12.10
CA ALA A 269 18.79 -9.05 -13.45
C ALA A 269 18.45 -7.98 -14.48
N TRP A 270 17.42 -7.16 -14.19
CA TRP A 270 17.03 -6.08 -15.06
C TRP A 270 18.17 -5.05 -15.23
N ILE A 271 18.83 -4.64 -14.14
CA ILE A 271 19.96 -3.69 -14.19
C ILE A 271 21.11 -4.25 -15.04
N SER A 272 21.44 -5.53 -14.89
CA SER A 272 22.49 -6.20 -15.65
C SER A 272 22.18 -6.28 -17.15
N ALA A 273 20.91 -6.31 -17.53
CA ALA A 273 20.47 -6.30 -18.93
C ALA A 273 20.53 -4.90 -19.56
N GLN A 274 20.63 -3.82 -18.77
CA GLN A 274 20.65 -2.45 -19.30
C GLN A 274 22.03 -2.02 -19.79
N VAL A 275 22.09 -1.55 -21.05
CA VAL A 275 23.33 -1.06 -21.68
C VAL A 275 23.50 0.46 -21.50
N ASN A 276 22.41 1.23 -21.56
CA ASN A 276 22.43 2.70 -21.60
C ASN A 276 21.65 3.35 -20.44
N LEU A 277 21.58 2.67 -19.28
CA LEU A 277 20.95 3.25 -18.10
C LEU A 277 21.81 4.40 -17.56
N ASP A 278 21.17 5.54 -17.28
CA ASP A 278 21.81 6.69 -16.65
C ASP A 278 22.57 6.28 -15.38
N ALA A 279 23.75 6.88 -15.17
CA ALA A 279 24.65 6.46 -14.10
C ALA A 279 24.08 6.73 -12.71
N ASP A 280 23.35 7.84 -12.52
CA ASP A 280 22.74 8.19 -11.25
C ASP A 280 21.56 7.26 -10.95
N ILE A 281 20.73 6.97 -11.97
CA ILE A 281 19.63 6.01 -11.85
C ILE A 281 20.18 4.62 -11.53
N LYS A 282 21.23 4.18 -12.23
CA LYS A 282 21.88 2.88 -11.99
C LYS A 282 22.47 2.80 -10.58
N ALA A 283 23.07 3.87 -10.08
CA ALA A 283 23.60 3.92 -8.72
C ALA A 283 22.49 3.82 -7.67
N ALA A 284 21.39 4.56 -7.84
CA ALA A 284 20.26 4.53 -6.92
C ALA A 284 19.56 3.16 -6.90
N LEU A 285 19.30 2.58 -8.07
CA LEU A 285 18.78 1.21 -8.18
C LEU A 285 19.76 0.17 -7.64
N GLY A 286 21.07 0.40 -7.76
CA GLY A 286 22.11 -0.46 -7.18
C GLY A 286 22.10 -0.48 -5.65
N ILE A 287 21.69 0.61 -4.99
CA ILE A 287 21.46 0.65 -3.54
C ILE A 287 20.25 -0.21 -3.19
N CYS A 288 19.13 -0.01 -3.89
CA CYS A 288 17.90 -0.78 -3.73
C CYS A 288 18.14 -2.29 -3.90
N ALA A 289 18.78 -2.69 -5.02
CA ALA A 289 19.21 -4.06 -5.29
C ALA A 289 20.32 -4.57 -4.35
N GLY A 290 20.97 -3.69 -3.61
CA GLY A 290 22.01 -4.01 -2.62
C GLY A 290 21.47 -4.39 -1.24
N ALA A 291 20.15 -4.58 -1.10
CA ALA A 291 19.46 -4.81 0.17
C ALA A 291 19.68 -3.66 1.18
N LYS A 292 19.52 -2.42 0.72
CA LYS A 292 19.70 -1.22 1.56
C LYS A 292 18.48 -0.32 1.49
N ALA A 293 18.16 0.31 2.63
CA ALA A 293 17.09 1.28 2.72
C ALA A 293 17.37 2.56 1.93
N ALA A 294 16.31 3.16 1.37
CA ALA A 294 16.39 4.41 0.60
C ALA A 294 16.88 5.62 1.42
N ILE A 295 16.95 5.52 2.76
CA ILE A 295 17.46 6.60 3.62
C ILE A 295 18.89 7.03 3.29
N THR A 296 19.67 6.19 2.60
CA THR A 296 21.01 6.54 2.14
C THR A 296 21.03 7.45 0.92
N LEU A 297 19.88 7.61 0.23
CA LEU A 297 19.75 8.51 -0.91
C LEU A 297 19.55 9.95 -0.43
N ASP A 298 20.32 10.86 -1.02
CA ASP A 298 20.03 12.29 -0.94
C ASP A 298 18.76 12.64 -1.73
N ILE A 299 18.23 13.84 -1.50
CA ILE A 299 16.97 14.27 -2.12
C ILE A 299 17.08 14.38 -3.64
N VAL A 300 18.25 14.72 -4.18
CA VAL A 300 18.45 14.87 -5.64
C VAL A 300 18.41 13.50 -6.32
N ALA A 301 18.97 12.48 -5.69
CA ALA A 301 18.88 11.10 -6.16
C ALA A 301 17.44 10.57 -6.09
N VAL A 302 16.69 10.92 -5.04
CA VAL A 302 15.25 10.59 -4.95
C VAL A 302 14.46 11.25 -6.08
N GLU A 303 14.59 12.56 -6.26
CA GLU A 303 13.91 13.32 -7.33
C GLU A 303 14.18 12.74 -8.72
N LYS A 304 15.46 12.47 -9.03
CA LYS A 304 15.85 11.85 -10.30
C LYS A 304 15.26 10.47 -10.48
N LEU A 305 15.33 9.63 -9.45
CA LEU A 305 14.82 8.27 -9.52
C LEU A 305 13.30 8.24 -9.70
N THR A 306 12.55 9.02 -8.92
CA THR A 306 11.09 9.13 -9.06
C THR A 306 10.70 9.64 -10.44
N ALA A 307 11.35 10.70 -10.93
CA ALA A 307 11.08 11.25 -12.25
C ALA A 307 11.34 10.22 -13.36
N TRP A 308 12.43 9.46 -13.25
CA TRP A 308 12.72 8.38 -14.19
C TRP A 308 11.67 7.26 -14.10
N LEU A 309 11.35 6.77 -12.90
CA LEU A 309 10.36 5.70 -12.67
C LEU A 309 9.02 6.02 -13.34
N LEU A 310 8.59 7.27 -13.27
CA LEU A 310 7.30 7.73 -13.79
C LEU A 310 7.40 8.28 -15.21
N SER A 311 8.55 8.14 -15.87
CA SER A 311 8.73 8.53 -17.27
C SER A 311 8.41 7.38 -18.23
N ALA A 312 8.22 7.71 -19.50
CA ALA A 312 8.11 6.73 -20.57
C ALA A 312 9.43 5.99 -20.86
N GLU A 313 10.57 6.46 -20.34
CA GLU A 313 11.88 5.82 -20.52
C GLU A 313 12.11 4.66 -19.55
N CYS A 314 11.35 4.58 -18.46
CA CYS A 314 11.46 3.48 -17.51
C CYS A 314 10.84 2.20 -18.08
N SER A 315 11.69 1.21 -18.34
CA SER A 315 11.31 -0.12 -18.82
C SER A 315 11.26 -1.19 -17.72
N LEU A 316 11.18 -0.79 -16.44
CA LEU A 316 10.82 -1.72 -15.37
C LEU A 316 9.38 -2.19 -15.58
N THR A 317 9.10 -3.43 -15.17
CA THR A 317 7.72 -3.90 -15.09
C THR A 317 6.94 -3.08 -14.06
N ALA A 318 5.61 -3.12 -14.11
CA ALA A 318 4.76 -2.41 -13.17
C ALA A 318 5.09 -2.79 -11.72
N GLU A 319 5.33 -4.08 -11.46
CA GLU A 319 5.59 -4.62 -10.13
C GLU A 319 6.95 -4.17 -9.58
N LEU A 320 8.00 -4.19 -10.40
CA LEU A 320 9.32 -3.67 -10.00
C LEU A 320 9.26 -2.16 -9.78
N LYS A 321 8.53 -1.43 -10.64
CA LYS A 321 8.33 0.01 -10.47
C LYS A 321 7.59 0.31 -9.15
N ALA A 322 6.56 -0.47 -8.83
CA ALA A 322 5.81 -0.35 -7.58
C ALA A 322 6.69 -0.58 -6.35
N ALA A 323 7.48 -1.66 -6.34
CA ALA A 323 8.36 -1.98 -5.23
C ALA A 323 9.44 -0.90 -5.01
N VAL A 324 10.04 -0.37 -6.08
CA VAL A 324 11.02 0.72 -5.95
C VAL A 324 10.35 2.01 -5.46
N LEU A 325 9.13 2.32 -5.90
CA LEU A 325 8.41 3.50 -5.42
C LEU A 325 7.98 3.37 -3.95
N LEU A 326 7.56 2.17 -3.51
CA LEU A 326 7.27 1.91 -2.10
C LEU A 326 8.53 2.01 -1.24
N TRP A 327 9.65 1.49 -1.74
CA TRP A 327 10.95 1.62 -1.09
C TRP A 327 11.37 3.09 -0.88
N LEU A 328 11.10 3.95 -1.86
CA LEU A 328 11.26 5.40 -1.70
C LEU A 328 10.27 5.99 -0.69
N HIS A 329 9.03 5.52 -0.66
CA HIS A 329 8.02 5.96 0.30
C HIS A 329 8.42 5.64 1.75
N VAL A 330 8.95 4.44 2.03
CA VAL A 330 9.40 4.06 3.38
C VAL A 330 10.47 5.04 3.91
N ARG A 331 11.35 5.55 3.04
CA ARG A 331 12.28 6.62 3.41
C ARG A 331 11.56 7.87 3.93
N VAL A 332 10.42 8.25 3.35
CA VAL A 332 9.66 9.44 3.77
C VAL A 332 9.22 9.30 5.22
N THR A 333 8.73 8.12 5.58
CA THR A 333 8.30 7.79 6.95
C THR A 333 9.46 7.81 7.93
N VAL A 334 10.62 7.24 7.57
CA VAL A 334 11.80 7.19 8.46
C VAL A 334 12.53 8.53 8.56
N ALA A 335 12.61 9.28 7.46
CA ALA A 335 13.28 10.58 7.40
C ALA A 335 12.36 11.76 7.78
N GLU A 336 11.10 11.49 8.13
CA GLU A 336 10.04 12.48 8.40
C GLU A 336 10.01 13.59 7.33
N THR A 337 10.14 13.21 6.06
CA THR A 337 10.19 14.19 4.97
C THR A 337 8.78 14.72 4.69
N ILE A 338 8.59 16.02 4.84
CA ILE A 338 7.30 16.67 4.60
C ILE A 338 7.16 16.96 3.10
N SER A 339 6.49 16.08 2.36
CA SER A 339 6.06 16.39 0.99
C SER A 339 4.68 17.05 0.98
N VAL A 340 4.59 18.17 0.28
CA VAL A 340 3.35 18.91 0.04
C VAL A 340 3.33 19.32 -1.42
N LEU A 341 2.16 19.16 -2.05
CA LEU A 341 1.92 19.51 -3.44
C LEU A 341 1.80 21.03 -3.64
N SER A 342 2.12 21.50 -4.84
CA SER A 342 1.87 22.89 -5.20
C SER A 342 0.37 23.14 -5.40
N ALA A 343 -0.06 24.41 -5.31
CA ALA A 343 -1.45 24.77 -5.58
C ALA A 343 -1.93 24.38 -7.00
N ALA A 344 -1.02 24.39 -7.98
CA ALA A 344 -1.32 23.97 -9.35
C ALA A 344 -1.52 22.45 -9.45
N ASP A 345 -0.69 21.68 -8.74
CA ASP A 345 -0.82 20.23 -8.67
C ASP A 345 -2.11 19.82 -7.96
N ILE A 346 -2.43 20.48 -6.85
CA ILE A 346 -3.69 20.30 -6.11
C ILE A 346 -4.91 20.58 -7.00
N ALA A 347 -4.89 21.67 -7.77
CA ALA A 347 -5.97 22.00 -8.70
C ALA A 347 -6.12 20.96 -9.82
N THR A 348 -4.99 20.45 -10.32
CA THR A 348 -4.96 19.37 -11.33
C THR A 348 -5.57 18.09 -10.77
N LEU A 349 -5.15 17.65 -9.57
CA LEU A 349 -5.71 16.46 -8.91
C LEU A 349 -7.20 16.62 -8.59
N THR A 350 -7.61 17.81 -8.11
CA THR A 350 -9.03 18.11 -7.80
C THR A 350 -9.90 17.98 -9.05
N THR A 351 -9.42 18.48 -10.19
CA THR A 351 -10.14 18.38 -11.45
C THR A 351 -10.20 16.93 -11.94
N TRP A 352 -9.08 16.22 -11.84
CA TRP A 352 -8.98 14.82 -12.27
C TRP A 352 -9.90 13.91 -11.44
N ILE A 353 -9.84 13.97 -10.10
CA ILE A 353 -10.68 13.16 -9.23
C ILE A 353 -12.17 13.52 -9.32
N GLY A 354 -12.49 14.78 -9.67
CA GLY A 354 -13.87 15.21 -9.92
C GLY A 354 -14.47 14.67 -11.23
N GLY A 355 -13.67 14.04 -12.08
CA GLY A 355 -14.10 13.43 -13.34
C GLY A 355 -14.58 11.98 -13.21
N GLU A 356 -14.66 11.29 -14.34
CA GLU A 356 -15.18 9.91 -14.41
C GLU A 356 -14.25 8.88 -13.73
N ILE A 357 -12.95 9.16 -13.63
CA ILE A 357 -11.94 8.27 -13.04
C ILE A 357 -12.28 7.86 -11.61
N ALA A 358 -12.99 8.71 -10.85
CA ALA A 358 -13.38 8.39 -9.49
C ALA A 358 -14.26 7.12 -9.42
N ALA A 359 -15.02 6.76 -10.46
CA ALA A 359 -15.77 5.52 -10.44
C ALA A 359 -14.86 4.28 -10.42
N ASP A 360 -13.65 4.40 -10.98
CA ASP A 360 -12.71 3.29 -11.14
C ASP A 360 -11.74 3.12 -9.97
N LEU A 361 -11.64 4.12 -9.09
CA LEU A 361 -10.76 4.08 -7.92
C LEU A 361 -11.47 3.49 -6.70
N SER A 362 -10.73 2.72 -5.90
CA SER A 362 -11.21 2.23 -4.61
C SER A 362 -11.42 3.37 -3.62
N ALA A 363 -12.21 3.09 -2.58
CA ALA A 363 -12.43 4.03 -1.48
C ALA A 363 -11.10 4.38 -0.78
N VAL A 364 -10.20 3.42 -0.57
CA VAL A 364 -8.87 3.66 0.02
C VAL A 364 -8.10 4.68 -0.82
N VAL A 365 -7.95 4.42 -2.13
CA VAL A 365 -7.19 5.30 -3.04
C VAL A 365 -7.80 6.70 -3.11
N LYS A 366 -9.12 6.83 -3.13
CA LYS A 366 -9.81 8.14 -3.06
C LYS A 366 -9.49 8.90 -1.79
N GLY A 367 -9.52 8.21 -0.64
CA GLY A 367 -9.18 8.80 0.65
C GLY A 367 -7.75 9.35 0.64
N VAL A 368 -6.79 8.56 0.17
CA VAL A 368 -5.37 8.96 0.06
C VAL A 368 -5.19 10.15 -0.88
N ILE A 369 -5.81 10.15 -2.06
CA ILE A 369 -5.75 11.29 -2.99
C ILE A 369 -6.40 12.53 -2.36
N GLY A 370 -7.46 12.36 -1.58
CA GLY A 370 -8.10 13.42 -0.81
C GLY A 370 -7.14 14.11 0.18
N VAL A 371 -6.24 13.34 0.81
CA VAL A 371 -5.16 13.88 1.67
C VAL A 371 -4.16 14.68 0.85
N ALA A 372 -3.74 14.17 -0.31
CA ALA A 372 -2.82 14.89 -1.20
C ALA A 372 -3.43 16.22 -1.70
N ILE A 373 -4.71 16.21 -2.07
CA ILE A 373 -5.48 17.41 -2.49
C ILE A 373 -5.62 18.42 -1.34
N ALA A 374 -5.72 17.95 -0.10
CA ALA A 374 -5.74 18.82 1.07
C ALA A 374 -4.40 19.54 1.32
N GLY A 375 -3.33 19.13 0.64
CA GLY A 375 -1.98 19.65 0.87
C GLY A 375 -1.34 19.09 2.15
N GLU A 376 -1.86 17.97 2.65
CA GLU A 376 -1.32 17.27 3.81
C GLU A 376 -0.11 16.41 3.46
N ALA A 377 0.71 16.15 4.48
CA ALA A 377 1.90 15.32 4.32
C ALA A 377 1.55 13.83 4.23
N VAL A 378 2.25 13.10 3.37
CA VAL A 378 2.02 11.66 3.15
C VAL A 378 2.33 10.80 4.39
N VAL A 379 3.16 11.28 5.33
CA VAL A 379 3.65 10.52 6.50
C VAL A 379 2.55 10.04 7.46
N ASN A 380 1.37 10.64 7.42
CA ASN A 380 0.24 10.29 8.28
C ASN A 380 -0.75 9.32 7.60
N VAL A 381 -0.48 8.89 6.37
CA VAL A 381 -1.25 7.86 5.67
C VAL A 381 -0.61 6.49 5.95
N SER A 382 -1.43 5.45 6.16
CA SER A 382 -0.90 4.09 6.32
C SER A 382 -0.12 3.64 5.08
N VAL A 383 0.97 2.90 5.29
CA VAL A 383 1.80 2.36 4.20
C VAL A 383 0.95 1.47 3.26
N ASP A 384 0.06 0.64 3.79
CA ASP A 384 -0.84 -0.25 3.04
C ASP A 384 -1.68 0.54 2.01
N ALA A 385 -2.26 1.67 2.43
CA ALA A 385 -3.05 2.53 1.56
C ALA A 385 -2.19 3.26 0.50
N ILE A 386 -0.95 3.60 0.86
CA ILE A 386 0.02 4.13 -0.11
C ILE A 386 0.45 3.05 -1.10
N ALA A 387 0.66 1.82 -0.66
CA ALA A 387 0.99 0.69 -1.52
C ALA A 387 -0.15 0.41 -2.53
N GLU A 388 -1.41 0.52 -2.10
CA GLU A 388 -2.56 0.45 -3.00
C GLU A 388 -2.56 1.58 -4.05
N LEU A 389 -2.31 2.83 -3.63
CA LEU A 389 -2.16 3.94 -4.56
C LEU A 389 -0.98 3.72 -5.53
N ILE A 390 0.17 3.25 -5.05
CA ILE A 390 1.33 2.93 -5.88
C ILE A 390 0.98 1.87 -6.93
N GLY A 391 0.23 0.83 -6.57
CA GLY A 391 -0.23 -0.19 -7.51
C GLY A 391 -1.08 0.39 -8.64
N VAL A 392 -1.94 1.36 -8.30
CA VAL A 392 -2.74 2.11 -9.28
C VAL A 392 -1.85 2.98 -10.18
N LEU A 393 -0.88 3.72 -9.64
CA LEU A 393 0.00 4.63 -10.40
C LEU A 393 0.98 3.92 -11.33
N THR A 394 1.40 2.70 -10.97
CA THR A 394 2.44 1.96 -11.71
C THR A 394 1.87 1.00 -12.75
N GLY A 395 0.54 0.88 -12.84
CA GLY A 395 -0.14 -0.01 -13.78
C GLY A 395 -0.25 -1.46 -13.29
N CYS A 396 0.00 -1.74 -12.01
CA CYS A 396 -0.26 -3.06 -11.43
C CYS A 396 -1.77 -3.36 -11.42
N VAL A 397 -2.60 -2.33 -11.25
CA VAL A 397 -4.06 -2.42 -11.33
C VAL A 397 -4.52 -2.27 -12.78
N SER A 398 -5.03 -3.35 -13.37
CA SER A 398 -5.60 -3.31 -14.72
C SER A 398 -6.94 -2.59 -14.77
N GLY A 399 -7.23 -1.91 -15.89
CA GLY A 399 -8.52 -1.27 -16.13
C GLY A 399 -8.62 0.19 -15.67
N ILE A 400 -7.51 0.77 -15.22
CA ILE A 400 -7.38 2.20 -14.92
C ILE A 400 -6.34 2.78 -15.88
N ASP A 401 -6.68 3.87 -16.55
CA ASP A 401 -5.72 4.67 -17.33
C ASP A 401 -5.46 6.00 -16.62
N ILE A 402 -4.20 6.24 -16.26
CA ILE A 402 -3.79 7.43 -15.51
C ILE A 402 -2.78 8.17 -16.36
N SER A 403 -3.05 9.44 -16.64
CA SER A 403 -2.12 10.26 -17.39
C SER A 403 -0.78 10.41 -16.66
N LEU A 404 0.29 10.54 -17.44
CA LEU A 404 1.65 10.69 -16.93
C LEU A 404 1.77 11.86 -15.93
N ASP A 405 1.07 12.96 -16.19
CA ASP A 405 1.09 14.14 -15.33
C ASP A 405 0.57 13.82 -13.92
N ILE A 406 -0.52 13.05 -13.82
CA ILE A 406 -1.09 12.64 -12.53
C ILE A 406 -0.16 11.66 -11.82
N GLN A 407 0.41 10.71 -12.55
CA GLN A 407 1.41 9.77 -12.02
C GLN A 407 2.60 10.53 -11.42
N ILE A 408 3.14 11.52 -12.15
CA ILE A 408 4.25 12.36 -11.70
C ILE A 408 3.87 13.16 -10.45
N ILE A 409 2.71 13.81 -10.43
CA ILE A 409 2.26 14.60 -9.28
C ILE A 409 2.18 13.74 -8.01
N LEU A 410 1.47 12.61 -8.08
CA LEU A 410 1.27 11.76 -6.91
C LEU A 410 2.55 11.02 -6.53
N GLY A 411 3.36 10.61 -7.50
CA GLY A 411 4.63 9.95 -7.24
C GLY A 411 5.63 10.85 -6.51
N LYS A 412 5.70 12.14 -6.85
CA LYS A 412 6.47 13.15 -6.10
C LYS A 412 6.00 13.27 -4.65
N TRP A 413 4.69 13.28 -4.45
CA TRP A 413 4.12 13.35 -3.11
C TRP A 413 4.48 12.11 -2.27
N ILE A 414 4.34 10.93 -2.86
CA ILE A 414 4.64 9.64 -2.22
C ILE A 414 6.13 9.47 -1.90
N SER A 415 7.02 9.94 -2.80
CA SER A 415 8.48 9.82 -2.66
C SER A 415 9.10 10.85 -1.70
N GLY A 416 8.31 11.79 -1.19
CA GLY A 416 8.79 12.80 -0.26
C GLY A 416 9.35 14.06 -0.92
N GLU A 417 9.12 14.26 -2.23
CA GLU A 417 9.61 15.45 -2.94
C GLU A 417 8.80 16.67 -2.52
N THR A 418 9.48 17.72 -2.08
CA THR A 418 8.81 18.93 -1.61
C THR A 418 8.58 19.88 -2.77
N CYS A 419 7.42 20.53 -2.86
CA CYS A 419 7.30 21.70 -3.72
C CYS A 419 8.34 22.74 -3.29
N GLY A 420 9.08 23.31 -4.25
CA GLY A 420 10.08 24.36 -3.99
C GLY A 420 9.52 25.61 -3.28
N CYS A 421 8.19 25.69 -3.10
CA CYS A 421 7.48 26.72 -2.35
C CYS A 421 7.71 26.68 -0.82
N HIS A 422 8.06 25.54 -0.23
CA HIS A 422 8.07 25.38 1.24
C HIS A 422 9.42 24.97 1.85
N SER A 423 10.51 25.05 1.09
CA SER A 423 11.85 24.65 1.54
C SER A 423 12.34 25.38 2.80
N ASN A 424 11.74 26.53 3.19
CA ASN A 424 12.19 27.33 4.34
C ASN A 424 11.17 27.57 5.47
N GLU A 425 9.86 27.44 5.27
CA GLU A 425 8.88 27.92 6.28
C GLU A 425 8.28 26.81 7.18
N LYS A 426 8.03 25.60 6.66
CA LYS A 426 7.45 24.50 7.47
C LYS A 426 8.49 23.63 8.21
N ARG A 427 9.76 23.58 7.76
CA ARG A 427 10.85 22.92 8.53
C ARG A 427 11.03 23.55 9.92
N GLY A 428 10.78 24.85 10.06
CA GLY A 428 10.84 25.56 11.34
C GLY A 428 9.64 25.28 12.27
N LEU A 429 8.45 25.05 11.72
CA LEU A 429 7.21 24.86 12.50
C LEU A 429 7.12 23.49 13.17
N VAL A 430 7.60 22.42 12.52
CA VAL A 430 7.58 21.07 13.12
C VAL A 430 8.67 20.91 14.18
N MET A 431 9.86 21.48 13.97
CA MET A 431 10.88 21.56 15.04
C MET A 431 10.38 22.38 16.23
N ALA A 432 9.64 23.47 16.01
CA ALA A 432 9.08 24.29 17.08
C ALA A 432 7.93 23.59 17.84
N ALA A 433 7.08 22.83 17.13
CA ALA A 433 5.99 22.06 17.73
C ALA A 433 6.50 20.92 18.63
N ARG A 434 7.53 20.18 18.19
CA ARG A 434 8.13 19.09 18.99
C ARG A 434 9.10 19.58 20.08
N CYS A 435 9.78 20.72 19.91
CA CYS A 435 10.55 21.34 21.00
C CYS A 435 9.67 21.82 22.16
N ARG A 436 8.40 22.21 21.91
CA ARG A 436 7.47 22.57 23.00
C ARG A 436 6.99 21.37 23.81
N ALA A 437 6.94 20.17 23.22
CA ALA A 437 6.54 18.94 23.93
C ALA A 437 7.64 18.39 24.87
N THR A 438 8.89 18.88 24.78
CA THR A 438 10.03 18.38 25.59
C THR A 438 10.43 19.33 26.74
N LEU A 439 9.75 20.47 26.92
CA LEU A 439 10.02 21.36 28.06
C LEU A 439 9.22 20.92 29.30
N VAL A 440 9.64 19.79 29.90
CA VAL A 440 9.30 19.51 31.30
C VAL A 440 9.98 20.58 32.15
N VAL A 441 9.17 21.49 32.69
CA VAL A 441 9.57 22.42 33.73
C VAL A 441 10.03 21.60 34.95
N ILE A 442 11.34 21.40 35.08
CA ILE A 442 11.95 21.05 36.36
C ILE A 442 12.11 22.36 37.12
N SER A 443 11.11 22.70 37.93
CA SER A 443 11.29 23.66 39.03
C SER A 443 11.67 22.87 40.28
N VAL A 444 12.85 23.18 40.82
CA VAL A 444 13.29 22.79 42.17
C VAL A 444 12.59 23.65 43.20
#